data_AF-A0A961JMF0-F1
#
_entry.id   AF-A0A961JMF0-F1
#
_cell.length_a   1.000
_cell.length_b   1.000
_cell.length_c   1.000
_cell.angle_alpha   90.00
_cell.angle_beta   90.00
_cell.angle_gamma   90.00
#
_symmetry.space_group_name_H-M   'P 1'
#
loop_
_entity.id
_entity.type
_entity.pdbx_description
1 polymer ?
#
loop_
_entity_poly.entity_id
_entity_poly.type
_entity_poly.pdbx_seq_one_letter_code
_entity_poly.pdbx_strand_id
1 'polypeptide(L)'
;AWPTAEIAVMGAKGATEIIYRADLGDPEKIAAHTKTYEDRFANPFVAAEKGFIDEVIMPHSTRRRVSRAFASLRNKQLSNPWKKHDNIPL
;
A
#
# COMPACT_ATOMS: atom_id res chain seq x y z
N ALA A 1 2.05 5.69 -6.45
CA ALA A 1 0.95 4.74 -6.76
C ALA A 1 0.02 5.34 -7.82
N TRP A 2 -0.87 4.54 -8.43
CA TRP A 2 -1.98 5.06 -9.24
C TRP A 2 -3.20 5.38 -8.35
N PRO A 3 -4.19 6.16 -8.84
CA PRO A 3 -5.38 6.48 -8.06
C PRO A 3 -6.23 5.25 -7.71
N THR A 4 -6.14 4.20 -8.52
CA THR A 4 -6.87 2.92 -8.35
C THR A 4 -6.10 1.92 -7.50
N ALA A 5 -5.00 2.31 -6.85
CA ALA A 5 -4.23 1.38 -6.04
C ALA A 5 -4.86 1.22 -4.65
N GLU A 6 -5.02 -0.03 -4.22
CA GLU A 6 -5.53 -0.36 -2.90
C GLU A 6 -4.38 -0.84 -2.01
N ILE A 7 -4.17 -0.17 -0.88
CA ILE A 7 -3.03 -0.46 0.01
C ILE A 7 -3.55 -0.61 1.43
N ALA A 8 -3.70 -1.87 1.83
CA ALA A 8 -4.21 -2.26 3.14
C ALA A 8 -3.45 -3.48 3.69
N VAL A 9 -3.62 -3.74 4.99
CA VAL A 9 -3.02 -4.92 5.66
C VAL A 9 -3.60 -6.23 5.12
N MET A 10 -4.89 -6.23 4.79
CA MET A 10 -5.63 -7.35 4.19
C MET A 10 -6.89 -6.82 3.51
N GLY A 11 -7.62 -7.70 2.81
CA GLY A 11 -8.89 -7.35 2.16
C GLY A 11 -9.96 -6.89 3.15
N ALA A 12 -10.85 -6.00 2.69
CA ALA A 12 -11.84 -5.33 3.55
C ALA A 12 -12.65 -6.32 4.38
N LYS A 13 -13.27 -7.33 3.75
CA LYS A 13 -14.08 -8.35 4.44
C LYS A 13 -13.36 -9.00 5.62
N GLY A 14 -12.12 -9.47 5.42
CA GLY A 14 -11.36 -10.12 6.49
C GLY A 14 -10.98 -9.15 7.61
N ALA A 15 -10.66 -7.89 7.27
CA ALA A 15 -10.42 -6.86 8.26
C ALA A 15 -11.70 -6.55 9.07
N THR A 16 -12.86 -6.46 8.42
CA THR A 16 -14.14 -6.21 9.07
C THR A 16 -14.51 -7.30 10.06
N GLU A 17 -14.35 -8.57 9.67
CA GLU A 17 -14.68 -9.73 10.53
C GLU A 17 -13.81 -9.78 11.79
N ILE A 18 -12.55 -9.31 11.71
CA ILE A 18 -11.65 -9.22 12.86
C ILE A 18 -11.99 -8.01 13.75
N ILE A 19 -12.18 -6.83 13.16
CA ILE A 19 -12.41 -5.58 13.90
C ILE A 19 -13.79 -5.56 14.55
N TYR A 20 -14.82 -6.00 13.82
CA TYR A 20 -16.22 -6.00 14.23
C TYR A 20 -16.72 -7.42 14.53
N ARG A 21 -15.88 -8.24 15.16
CA ARG A 21 -16.20 -9.63 15.51
C ARG A 21 -17.53 -9.77 16.28
N ALA A 22 -17.89 -8.79 17.11
CA ALA A 22 -19.14 -8.80 17.87
C ALA A 22 -20.40 -8.66 16.98
N ASP A 23 -20.27 -8.05 15.81
CA ASP A 23 -21.38 -7.79 14.88
C ASP A 23 -21.55 -8.91 13.83
N LEU A 24 -20.76 -9.99 13.89
CA LEU A 24 -20.79 -11.09 12.90
C LEU A 24 -22.16 -11.77 12.76
N GLY A 25 -23.01 -11.71 13.78
CA GLY A 25 -24.38 -12.24 13.74
C GLY A 25 -25.36 -11.38 12.93
N ASP A 26 -24.96 -10.19 12.50
CA ASP A 26 -25.80 -9.23 11.78
C ASP A 26 -25.19 -8.96 10.37
N PRO A 27 -25.71 -9.62 9.32
CA PRO A 27 -25.18 -9.48 7.98
C PRO A 27 -25.23 -8.06 7.42
N GLU A 28 -26.23 -7.26 7.82
CA GLU A 28 -26.38 -5.89 7.34
C GLU A 28 -25.30 -4.98 7.95
N LYS A 29 -25.02 -5.13 9.24
CA LYS A 29 -23.92 -4.40 9.89
C LYS A 29 -22.57 -4.75 9.29
N ILE A 30 -22.29 -6.04 9.08
CA ILE A 30 -21.02 -6.47 8.47
C ILE A 30 -20.86 -5.93 7.04
N ALA A 31 -21.93 -5.92 6.25
CA ALA A 31 -21.92 -5.32 4.91
C ALA A 31 -21.62 -3.81 4.97
N ALA A 32 -22.28 -3.08 5.88
CA ALA A 32 -22.06 -1.65 6.07
C ALA A 32 -20.64 -1.34 6.54
N HIS A 33 -20.12 -2.09 7.52
CA HIS A 33 -18.75 -1.95 8.01
C HIS A 33 -17.71 -2.25 6.94
N THR A 34 -17.96 -3.27 6.11
CA THR A 34 -17.05 -3.66 5.01
C THR A 34 -16.96 -2.55 3.97
N LYS A 35 -18.11 -2.01 3.54
CA LYS A 35 -18.16 -0.88 2.61
C LYS A 35 -17.44 0.35 3.17
N THR A 36 -17.69 0.67 4.43
CA THR A 36 -17.03 1.79 5.13
C THR A 36 -15.51 1.59 5.19
N TYR A 37 -15.05 0.35 5.42
CA TYR A 37 -13.64 0.03 5.45
C TYR A 37 -13.00 0.17 4.07
N GLU A 38 -13.67 -0.31 3.03
CA GLU A 38 -13.23 -0.20 1.64
C GLU A 38 -13.09 1.27 1.21
N ASP A 39 -14.13 2.07 1.40
CA ASP A 39 -14.14 3.49 1.07
C ASP A 39 -13.01 4.26 1.78
N ARG A 40 -12.73 3.91 3.04
CA ARG A 40 -11.78 4.64 3.88
C ARG A 40 -10.34 4.17 3.74
N PHE A 41 -10.11 2.88 3.57
CA PHE A 41 -8.77 2.28 3.65
C PHE A 41 -8.30 1.61 2.37
N ALA A 42 -9.20 1.17 1.47
CA ALA A 42 -8.81 0.58 0.19
C ALA A 42 -8.52 1.68 -0.85
N ASN A 43 -7.61 2.59 -0.50
CA ASN A 43 -7.19 3.68 -1.37
C ASN A 43 -5.71 4.03 -1.10
N PRO A 44 -5.02 4.72 -2.02
CA PRO A 44 -3.59 4.96 -1.89
C PRO A 44 -3.28 6.12 -0.93
N PHE A 45 -4.28 6.88 -0.48
CA PHE A 45 -4.10 8.12 0.25
C PHE A 45 -3.65 7.89 1.69
N VAL A 46 -4.17 6.84 2.35
CA VAL A 46 -3.73 6.48 3.71
C VAL A 46 -2.23 6.17 3.77
N ALA A 47 -1.70 5.52 2.74
CA ALA A 47 -0.27 5.22 2.63
C ALA A 47 0.56 6.45 2.23
N ALA A 48 0.00 7.36 1.43
CA ALA A 48 0.63 8.62 1.07
C ALA A 48 0.75 9.58 2.28
N GLU A 49 -0.28 9.68 3.13
CA GLU A 49 -0.25 10.47 4.37
C GLU A 49 0.87 10.05 5.32
N LYS A 50 1.22 8.76 5.33
CA LYS A 50 2.32 8.21 6.13
C LYS A 50 3.69 8.33 5.48
N GLY A 51 3.78 8.83 4.25
CA GLY A 51 5.02 8.91 3.48
C GLY A 51 5.56 7.56 3.01
N PHE A 52 4.74 6.49 3.03
CA PHE A 52 5.12 5.21 2.42
C PHE A 52 5.11 5.27 0.90
N ILE A 53 4.38 6.23 0.34
CA ILE A 53 4.34 6.53 -1.09
C ILE A 53 4.64 8.01 -1.28
N ASP A 54 5.63 8.31 -2.11
CA ASP A 54 6.03 9.70 -2.39
C ASP A 54 4.97 10.48 -3.18
N GLU A 55 4.23 9.82 -4.08
CA GLU A 55 3.26 10.48 -4.97
C GLU A 55 2.16 9.53 -5.49
N VAL A 56 0.94 10.04 -5.62
CA VAL A 56 -0.14 9.43 -6.43
C VAL A 56 -0.14 10.06 -7.81
N ILE A 57 0.08 9.27 -8.86
CA ILE A 57 0.27 9.74 -10.25
C ILE A 57 -0.78 9.15 -11.20
N MET A 58 -1.12 9.88 -12.26
CA MET A 58 -2.01 9.34 -13.30
C MET A 58 -1.32 8.25 -14.14
N PRO A 59 -2.03 7.18 -14.55
CA PRO A 59 -1.42 6.06 -15.29
C PRO A 59 -0.63 6.47 -16.54
N HIS A 60 -1.15 7.39 -17.34
CA HIS A 60 -0.49 7.87 -18.57
C HIS A 60 0.80 8.68 -18.30
N SER A 61 1.01 9.17 -17.06
CA SER A 61 2.22 9.91 -16.68
C SER A 61 3.38 9.01 -16.23
N THR A 62 3.13 7.71 -16.08
CA THR A 62 4.07 6.73 -15.49
C THR A 62 5.44 6.76 -16.17
N ARG A 63 5.50 6.67 -17.51
CA ARG A 63 6.76 6.68 -18.27
C ARG A 63 7.61 7.91 -17.92
N ARG A 64 7.00 9.10 -17.94
CA ARG A 64 7.70 10.37 -17.66
C ARG A 64 8.24 10.39 -16.23
N ARG A 65 7.43 9.98 -15.25
CA ARG A 65 7.80 9.96 -13.82
C ARG A 65 8.96 9.01 -13.56
N VAL A 66 8.87 7.78 -14.09
CA VAL A 66 9.91 6.74 -13.93
C VAL A 66 11.22 7.16 -14.57
N SER A 67 11.21 7.64 -15.83
CA SER A 67 12.44 8.08 -16.51
C SER A 67 13.13 9.23 -15.76
N ARG A 68 12.37 10.19 -15.23
CA ARG A 68 12.94 11.30 -14.44
C ARG A 68 13.54 10.82 -13.13
N ALA A 69 12.86 9.93 -12.41
CA ALA A 69 13.34 9.38 -11.14
C ALA A 69 14.65 8.59 -11.33
N PHE A 70 14.75 7.75 -12.34
CA PHE A 70 16.00 7.05 -12.64
C PHE A 70 17.12 8.01 -13.07
N ALA A 71 16.79 9.08 -13.80
CA ALA A 71 17.78 10.09 -14.18
C ALA A 71 18.39 10.80 -12.95
N SER A 72 17.58 11.13 -11.93
CA SER A 72 18.10 11.73 -10.69
C SER A 72 18.88 10.75 -9.83
N LEU A 73 18.55 9.46 -9.89
CA LEU A 73 19.19 8.40 -9.10
C LEU A 73 20.50 7.85 -9.72
N ARG A 74 20.96 8.36 -10.88
CA ARG A 74 22.15 7.85 -11.59
C ARG A 74 23.42 7.77 -10.74
N ASN A 75 23.60 8.72 -9.83
CA ASN A 75 24.79 8.83 -9.00
C ASN A 75 24.57 8.34 -7.56
N LYS A 76 23.49 7.59 -7.30
CA LYS A 76 23.24 7.04 -5.97
C LYS A 76 24.34 6.04 -5.61
N GLN A 77 25.09 6.33 -4.55
CA GLN A 77 26.03 5.40 -3.94
C GLN A 77 25.47 4.92 -2.60
N LEU A 78 25.53 3.61 -2.37
CA LEU A 78 25.11 2.98 -1.13
C LEU A 78 26.04 1.80 -0.83
N SER A 79 26.62 1.79 0.36
CA SER A 79 27.44 0.68 0.86
C SER A 79 26.66 -0.08 1.93
N ASN A 80 26.59 -1.40 1.78
CA ASN A 80 26.05 -2.28 2.82
C ASN A 80 27.13 -2.62 3.86
N PRO A 81 26.74 -3.06 5.08
CA PRO A 81 27.70 -3.58 6.06
C PRO A 81 28.53 -4.74 5.51
N TRP A 82 29.81 -4.81 5.90
CA TRP A 82 30.72 -5.87 5.46
C TRP A 82 30.29 -7.25 5.98
N LYS A 83 30.31 -8.25 5.09
CA LYS A 83 30.06 -9.67 5.37
C LYS A 83 30.71 -10.51 4.27
N LYS A 84 31.03 -11.79 4.55
CA LYS A 84 31.53 -12.72 3.51
C LYS A 84 30.48 -12.99 2.44
N HIS A 85 29.26 -13.28 2.87
CA HIS A 85 28.05 -13.44 2.07
C HIS A 85 26.84 -13.22 2.99
N ASP A 86 25.64 -13.11 2.43
CA ASP A 86 24.40 -13.14 3.22
C ASP A 86 24.00 -14.58 3.58
N ASN A 87 22.90 -14.71 4.32
CA ASN A 87 22.30 -15.99 4.70
C ASN A 87 20.80 -15.95 4.40
N ILE A 88 20.44 -15.75 3.13
CA ILE A 88 19.05 -15.80 2.66
C ILE A 88 18.43 -17.17 3.02
N PRO A 89 17.14 -17.24 3.44
CA PRO A 89 16.49 -18.51 3.75
C PRO A 89 16.61 -19.52 2.60
N LEU A 90 16.91 -20.78 2.96
CA LEU A 90 16.98 -21.92 2.03
C LEU A 90 15.63 -22.62 1.90
#